data_AF-A0A0D9YPB1-F1
#
_entry.id   AF-A0A0D9YPB1-F1
#
_cell.length_a   1.000
_cell.length_b   1.000
_cell.length_c   1.000
_cell.angle_alpha   90.00
_cell.angle_beta   90.00
_cell.angle_gamma   90.00
#
_symmetry.space_group_name_H-M   'P 1'
#
loop_
_entity.id
_entity.type
_entity.pdbx_description
1 polymer ?
#
loop_
_entity_poly.entity_id
_entity_poly.type
_entity_poly.pdbx_seq_one_letter_code
_entity_poly.pdbx_strand_id
1 'polypeptide(L)'
;MLAFFKAAYDMFEADFYVKADDAIYLRPGNEYFSHASGLLYALSSEVVGSLAATNNDSLRMFDYEDVTVGSWMLAMNVKHEDNRAMCDSACTPTSIAVWDSKKCSSMLANCVF
;
A
#
# COMPACT_ATOMS: atom_id res chain seq x y z
N MET A 1 3.33 -4.50 -11.76
CA MET A 1 2.56 -3.41 -11.11
C MET A 1 1.14 -3.30 -11.66
N LEU A 2 0.92 -2.69 -12.84
CA LEU A 2 -0.42 -2.51 -13.43
C LEU A 2 -1.21 -3.81 -13.59
N ALA A 3 -0.54 -4.86 -14.09
CA ALA A 3 -1.14 -6.17 -14.30
C ALA A 3 -1.68 -6.79 -13.00
N PHE A 4 -1.05 -6.51 -11.86
CA PHE A 4 -1.54 -6.99 -10.55
C PHE A 4 -2.89 -6.35 -10.22
N PHE A 5 -2.98 -5.03 -10.30
CA PHE A 5 -4.22 -4.31 -9.99
C PHE A 5 -5.35 -4.63 -10.95
N LYS A 6 -5.04 -4.76 -12.25
CA LYS A 6 -6.02 -5.15 -13.25
C LYS A 6 -6.56 -6.56 -12.99
N ALA A 7 -5.67 -7.53 -12.76
CA ALA A 7 -6.09 -8.88 -12.44
C ALA A 7 -6.89 -8.95 -11.13
N ALA A 8 -6.47 -8.22 -10.09
CA ALA A 8 -7.18 -8.19 -8.82
C ALA A 8 -8.59 -7.58 -8.96
N TYR A 9 -8.73 -6.51 -9.72
CA TYR A 9 -10.01 -5.86 -10.01
C TYR A 9 -10.96 -6.75 -10.83
N ASP A 10 -10.42 -7.50 -11.79
CA ASP A 10 -11.21 -8.42 -12.60
C ASP A 10 -11.66 -9.68 -11.82
N MET A 11 -10.95 -10.04 -10.74
CA MET A 11 -11.19 -11.27 -9.97
C MET A 11 -11.98 -11.06 -8.67
N PHE A 12 -11.88 -9.89 -8.05
CA PHE A 12 -12.41 -9.65 -6.70
C PHE A 12 -13.16 -8.33 -6.63
N GLU A 13 -14.25 -8.31 -5.86
CA GLU A 13 -14.96 -7.07 -5.52
C GLU A 13 -14.49 -6.61 -4.13
N ALA A 14 -13.76 -5.49 -4.09
CA ALA A 14 -13.21 -4.92 -2.88
C ALA A 14 -13.27 -3.39 -2.89
N ASP A 15 -13.41 -2.78 -1.71
CA ASP A 15 -13.37 -1.32 -1.54
C ASP A 15 -11.97 -0.74 -1.81
N PHE A 16 -10.94 -1.50 -1.41
CA PHE A 16 -9.54 -1.13 -1.55
C PHE A 16 -8.71 -2.31 -2.03
N TYR A 17 -7.77 -2.01 -2.93
CA TYR A 17 -6.75 -2.95 -3.39
C TYR A 17 -5.42 -2.51 -2.81
N VAL A 18 -4.82 -3.39 -2.02
CA VAL A 18 -3.55 -3.13 -1.35
C VAL A 18 -2.48 -3.99 -1.98
N LYS A 19 -1.35 -3.40 -2.32
CA LYS A 19 -0.13 -4.17 -2.55
C LYS A 19 0.92 -3.73 -1.55
N ALA A 20 1.53 -4.74 -0.96
CA ALA A 20 2.59 -4.64 0.01
C ALA A 20 3.81 -5.34 -0.56
N ASP A 21 4.98 -4.80 -0.27
CA ASP A 21 6.24 -5.51 -0.48
C ASP A 21 6.35 -6.74 0.43
N ASP A 22 7.21 -7.69 0.08
CA ASP A 22 7.43 -8.91 0.87
C ASP A 22 8.11 -8.61 2.23
N ALA A 23 8.78 -7.46 2.31
CA ALA A 23 9.34 -6.90 3.53
C ALA A 23 8.32 -6.03 4.32
N ILE A 24 7.01 -6.20 4.09
CA ILE A 24 5.94 -5.61 4.91
C ILE A 24 5.07 -6.74 5.48
N TYR A 25 4.99 -6.79 6.80
CA TYR A 25 4.13 -7.73 7.50
C TYR A 25 2.78 -7.08 7.83
N LEU A 26 1.75 -7.43 7.06
CA LEU A 26 0.36 -7.14 7.39
C LEU A 26 -0.16 -8.27 8.28
N ARG A 27 -0.75 -7.94 9.43
CA ARG A 27 -1.14 -8.95 10.42
C ARG A 27 -2.66 -9.23 10.42
N PRO A 28 -3.13 -10.30 9.75
CA PRO A 28 -4.42 -10.90 10.05
C PRO A 28 -4.21 -12.08 11.03
N GLY A 29 -3.73 -11.85 12.26
CA GLY A 29 -3.46 -12.96 13.21
C GLY A 29 -2.40 -12.70 14.27
N ASN A 30 -1.82 -13.74 14.90
CA ASN A 30 -0.96 -13.62 16.10
C ASN A 30 0.51 -14.10 15.96
N GLU A 31 1.05 -14.40 14.77
CA GLU A 31 2.38 -15.02 14.66
C GLU A 31 3.35 -14.40 13.60
N TYR A 32 4.56 -14.07 14.07
CA TYR A 32 5.91 -14.06 13.43
C TYR A 32 6.44 -12.93 12.48
N PHE A 33 7.74 -13.07 12.11
CA PHE A 33 9.01 -12.27 12.26
C PHE A 33 9.22 -10.87 11.62
N SER A 34 10.19 -10.11 12.19
CA SER A 34 10.50 -8.69 11.88
C SER A 34 11.39 -8.51 10.67
N HIS A 35 10.90 -7.77 9.67
CA HIS A 35 11.62 -6.73 8.92
C HIS A 35 10.55 -5.88 8.22
N ALA A 36 10.53 -4.56 8.45
CA ALA A 36 9.57 -3.66 7.83
C ALA A 36 10.33 -2.58 7.05
N SER A 37 10.62 -2.89 5.79
CA SER A 37 11.31 -2.01 4.85
C SER A 37 10.72 -2.30 3.48
N GLY A 38 9.58 -1.71 3.17
CA GLY A 38 8.92 -1.93 1.89
C GLY A 38 7.84 -0.89 1.61
N LEU A 39 7.42 -0.82 0.36
CA LEU A 39 6.40 0.10 -0.11
C LEU A 39 5.01 -0.51 0.09
N LEU A 40 4.12 0.23 0.75
CA LEU A 40 2.71 -0.13 0.93
C LEU A 40 1.85 0.95 0.29
N TYR A 41 0.97 0.56 -0.62
CA TYR A 41 -0.03 1.47 -1.18
C TYR A 41 -1.40 0.79 -1.24
N ALA A 42 -2.41 1.55 -0.87
CA ALA A 42 -3.81 1.18 -0.92
C ALA A 42 -4.52 2.11 -1.90
N LEU A 43 -5.10 1.53 -2.95
CA LEU A 43 -5.85 2.26 -3.96
C LEU A 43 -7.33 1.93 -3.82
N SER A 44 -8.20 2.94 -3.93
CA SER A 44 -9.64 2.70 -3.94
C SER A 44 -10.06 1.95 -5.21
N SER A 45 -11.19 1.27 -5.13
CA SER A 45 -11.79 0.57 -6.27
C SER A 45 -11.99 1.48 -7.49
N GLU A 46 -12.35 2.75 -7.29
CA GLU A 46 -12.52 3.74 -8.36
C GLU A 46 -11.20 4.04 -9.09
N VAL A 47 -10.11 4.22 -8.35
CA VAL A 47 -8.78 4.46 -8.91
C VAL A 47 -8.30 3.24 -9.69
N VAL A 48 -8.47 2.05 -9.11
CA VAL A 48 -8.07 0.79 -9.77
C VAL A 48 -8.92 0.54 -11.03
N GLY A 49 -10.22 0.79 -10.99
CA GLY A 49 -11.09 0.70 -12.16
C GLY A 49 -10.67 1.66 -13.27
N SER A 50 -10.30 2.89 -12.91
CA SER A 50 -9.77 3.88 -13.86
C SER A 50 -8.45 3.42 -14.50
N LEU A 51 -7.54 2.85 -13.70
CA LEU A 51 -6.29 2.25 -14.19
C LEU A 51 -6.55 1.04 -15.10
N ALA A 52 -7.48 0.16 -14.74
CA ALA A 52 -7.82 -1.03 -15.51
C ALA A 52 -8.44 -0.70 -16.88
N ALA A 53 -9.23 0.38 -16.95
CA ALA A 53 -9.87 0.89 -18.15
C ALA A 53 -8.95 1.74 -19.05
N THR A 54 -7.79 2.18 -18.54
CA THR A 54 -6.85 3.00 -19.31
C THR A 54 -6.08 2.15 -20.32
N ASN A 55 -5.87 2.69 -21.53
CA ASN A 55 -5.01 2.05 -22.53
C ASN A 55 -3.57 1.96 -22.01
N ASN A 56 -2.91 0.82 -22.22
CA ASN A 56 -1.55 0.57 -21.72
C ASN A 56 -0.54 1.64 -22.16
N ASP A 57 -0.74 2.26 -23.33
CA ASP A 57 0.17 3.28 -23.87
C ASP A 57 -0.03 4.69 -23.26
N SER A 58 -1.13 4.91 -22.54
CA SER A 58 -1.44 6.20 -21.92
C SER A 58 -0.76 6.39 -20.55
N LEU A 59 -0.25 5.31 -19.95
CA LEU A 59 0.36 5.31 -18.63
C LEU A 59 1.87 5.13 -18.74
N ARG A 60 2.63 6.16 -18.39
CA ARG A 60 4.09 6.08 -18.35
C ARG A 60 4.53 5.15 -17.22
N MET A 61 5.33 4.14 -17.57
CA MET A 61 6.05 3.30 -16.62
C MET A 61 7.42 3.91 -16.32
N PHE A 62 7.86 3.83 -15.07
CA PHE A 62 9.20 4.23 -14.62
C PHE A 62 9.95 3.02 -14.05
N ASP A 63 11.27 3.16 -13.89
CA ASP A 63 12.14 2.08 -13.38
C ASP A 63 11.80 1.70 -11.94
N TYR A 64 11.30 2.66 -11.16
CA TYR A 64 10.85 2.45 -9.79
C TYR A 64 9.33 2.41 -9.71
N GLU A 65 8.84 1.46 -8.90
CA GLU A 65 7.42 1.15 -8.78
C GLU A 65 6.64 2.27 -8.09
N ASP A 66 7.16 2.78 -6.98
CA ASP A 66 6.64 3.95 -6.25
C ASP A 66 6.53 5.19 -7.14
N VAL A 67 7.57 5.48 -7.93
CA VAL A 67 7.55 6.59 -8.90
C VAL A 67 6.46 6.38 -9.94
N THR A 68 6.28 5.15 -10.42
CA THR A 68 5.20 4.82 -11.36
C THR A 68 3.83 5.06 -10.74
N VAL A 69 3.56 4.46 -9.59
CA VAL A 69 2.26 4.60 -8.89
C VAL A 69 1.99 6.07 -8.56
N GLY A 70 2.96 6.77 -7.97
CA GLY A 70 2.85 8.19 -7.62
C GLY A 70 2.57 9.08 -8.82
N SER A 71 3.24 8.84 -9.96
CA SER A 71 3.00 9.61 -11.19
C SER A 71 1.57 9.43 -11.72
N TRP A 72 1.01 8.23 -11.62
CA TRP A 72 -0.36 7.94 -12.04
C TRP A 72 -1.37 8.59 -11.10
N MET A 73 -1.14 8.51 -9.79
CA MET A 73 -2.02 9.16 -8.80
C MET A 73 -2.08 10.68 -9.01
N LEU A 74 -0.95 11.32 -9.32
CA LEU A 74 -0.89 12.73 -9.69
C LEU A 74 -1.64 13.02 -11.00
N ALA A 75 -1.41 12.22 -12.05
CA ALA A 75 -2.06 12.41 -13.35
C ALA A 75 -3.58 12.23 -13.29
N MET A 76 -4.06 11.33 -12.44
CA MET A 76 -5.48 11.08 -12.20
C MET A 76 -6.10 12.03 -11.17
N ASN A 77 -5.33 12.99 -10.64
CA ASN A 77 -5.77 13.94 -9.62
C ASN A 77 -6.44 13.25 -8.40
N VAL A 78 -5.85 12.13 -7.97
CA VAL A 78 -6.35 11.35 -6.83
C VAL A 78 -6.11 12.14 -5.53
N LYS A 79 -7.04 12.01 -4.58
CA LYS A 79 -6.82 12.52 -3.22
C LYS A 79 -5.74 11.69 -2.53
N HIS A 80 -4.63 12.32 -2.20
CA HIS A 80 -3.54 11.69 -1.46
C HIS A 80 -3.83 11.83 0.04
N GLU A 81 -3.84 10.70 0.74
CA GLU A 81 -3.97 10.65 2.20
C GLU A 81 -2.60 10.31 2.80
N ASP A 82 -2.04 11.22 3.57
CA ASP A 82 -0.88 10.93 4.43
C ASP A 82 -1.40 10.57 5.83
N ASN A 83 -1.36 9.28 6.16
CA ASN A 83 -1.72 8.81 7.49
C ASN A 83 -0.47 8.33 8.24
N ARG A 84 0.04 9.20 9.11
CA ARG A 84 1.21 8.92 9.95
C ARG A 84 1.02 7.76 10.93
N ALA A 85 -0.21 7.29 11.16
CA ALA A 85 -0.46 6.09 11.97
C ALA A 85 0.12 4.81 11.34
N MET A 86 0.49 4.84 10.05
CA MET A 86 1.24 3.76 9.38
C MET A 86 2.72 3.71 9.82
N CYS A 87 3.21 4.80 10.39
CA CYS A 87 4.63 5.06 10.66
C CYS A 87 4.86 5.51 12.11
N ASP A 88 3.82 5.48 12.94
CA ASP A 88 3.88 6.01 14.30
C ASP A 88 4.72 5.09 15.17
N SER A 89 5.74 5.67 15.83
CA SER A 89 6.58 5.04 16.85
C SER A 89 5.80 4.58 18.10
N ALA A 90 4.57 5.06 18.28
CA ALA A 90 3.64 4.60 19.30
C ALA A 90 2.50 3.84 18.63
N CYS A 91 2.35 2.55 18.95
CA CYS A 91 1.23 1.78 18.43
C CYS A 91 -0.06 2.10 19.20
N THR A 92 -1.14 2.30 18.47
CA THR A 92 -2.47 2.69 18.95
C THR A 92 -3.50 1.68 18.44
N PRO A 93 -4.72 1.63 19.00
CA PRO A 93 -5.80 0.79 18.46
C PRO A 93 -6.15 1.09 16.98
N THR A 94 -5.70 2.24 16.45
CA THR A 94 -5.89 2.66 15.07
C THR A 94 -4.64 2.44 14.19
N SER A 95 -3.58 1.80 14.72
CA SER A 95 -2.38 1.48 13.94
C SER A 95 -2.69 0.45 12.85
N ILE A 96 -2.23 0.73 11.63
CA ILE A 96 -2.53 -0.05 10.42
C ILE A 96 -1.64 -1.29 10.31
N ALA A 97 -0.43 -1.25 10.88
CA ALA A 97 0.46 -2.39 11.03
C ALA A 97 1.07 -2.39 12.44
N VAL A 98 1.10 -3.56 13.09
CA VAL A 98 1.60 -3.71 14.47
C VAL A 98 2.57 -4.87 14.53
N TRP A 99 3.70 -4.68 15.20
CA TRP A 99 4.69 -5.71 15.53
C TRP A 99 4.47 -6.21 16.97
N ASP A 100 4.24 -7.53 17.16
CA ASP A 100 3.91 -8.25 18.42
C ASP A 100 2.48 -8.11 19.01
N SER A 101 1.87 -9.24 19.42
CA SER A 101 0.48 -9.43 19.88
C SER A 101 0.26 -9.22 21.38
N LYS A 102 1.30 -8.92 22.17
CA LYS A 102 1.13 -8.73 23.63
C LYS A 102 1.50 -7.36 24.20
N LYS A 103 2.39 -6.59 23.58
CA LYS A 103 2.65 -5.18 23.90
C LYS A 103 3.22 -4.52 22.66
N CYS A 104 2.75 -3.31 22.29
CA CYS A 104 3.41 -2.49 21.26
C CYS A 104 4.90 -2.38 21.61
N SER A 105 5.76 -3.13 20.90
CA SER A 105 7.20 -3.16 21.17
C SER A 105 7.85 -2.04 20.37
N SER A 106 8.67 -1.23 21.04
CA SER A 106 9.18 0.08 20.62
C SER A 106 10.25 0.04 19.51
N MET A 107 10.06 -0.77 18.47
CA MET A 107 10.89 -0.75 17.26
C MET A 107 9.96 -0.71 16.06
N LEU A 108 9.77 0.50 15.53
CA LEU A 108 8.94 0.74 14.36
C LEU A 108 9.79 0.99 13.14
N ALA A 109 9.22 0.61 11.99
CA ALA A 109 9.78 0.89 10.69
C ALA A 109 10.11 2.39 10.63
N ASN A 110 11.36 2.73 10.31
CA ASN A 110 11.68 4.09 9.94
C ASN A 110 10.98 4.35 8.60
N CYS A 111 9.79 4.96 8.64
CA CYS A 111 9.22 5.54 7.43
C CYS A 111 10.04 6.76 7.05
N VAL A 112 10.76 6.65 5.94
CA VAL A 112 11.30 7.79 5.23
C VAL A 112 10.22 8.22 4.24
N PHE A 113 9.74 9.47 4.35
CA PHE A 113 8.85 10.10 3.38
C PHE A 113 9.60 10.43 2.08
#